data_AF-V4HFK8-F1
#
_entry.id   AF-V4HFK8-F1
#
_cell.length_a   1.000
_cell.length_b   1.000
_cell.length_c   1.000
_cell.angle_alpha   90.00
_cell.angle_beta   90.00
_cell.angle_gamma   90.00
#
_symmetry.space_group_name_H-M   'P 1'
#
loop_
_entity.id
_entity.type
_entity.pdbx_description
1 polymer ?
#
loop_
_entity_poly.entity_id
_entity_poly.type
_entity_poly.pdbx_seq_one_letter_code
_entity_poly.pdbx_strand_id
1 'polypeptide(L)'
;MSDSESNNQPQGEGKWAIANVFASFNNTLITVTDVTGAETLVKSSGGSVVKQNRDEASPYAAMQMAEGVAEDLLAQGIEGVHVRVRGPGGNAQKSPGPGAQATIRALARAGLEIGRIEDVTPIPHDGTRAPKKNRL
;
A
#
# COMPACT_ATOMS: atom_id res chain seq x y z
N MET A 1 19.17 -43.51 -9.86
CA MET A 1 19.07 -42.04 -9.94
C MET A 1 17.67 -41.75 -10.43
N SER A 2 16.75 -41.50 -9.51
CA SER A 2 15.34 -41.20 -9.79
C SER A 2 15.20 -39.68 -9.86
N ASP A 3 15.01 -39.15 -11.06
CA ASP A 3 14.74 -37.73 -11.25
C ASP A 3 13.38 -37.40 -10.64
N SER A 4 13.39 -36.65 -9.55
CA SER A 4 12.20 -36.12 -8.90
C SER A 4 11.69 -34.94 -9.73
N GLU A 5 10.63 -35.18 -10.50
CA GLU A 5 9.91 -34.14 -11.21
C GLU A 5 9.39 -33.09 -10.20
N SER A 6 9.91 -31.86 -10.31
CA SER A 6 9.39 -30.72 -9.57
C SER A 6 7.98 -30.42 -10.07
N ASN A 7 6.99 -30.80 -9.27
CA ASN A 7 5.57 -30.53 -9.51
C ASN A 7 5.32 -29.01 -9.47
N ASN A 8 5.48 -28.34 -10.61
CA ASN A 8 5.03 -26.96 -10.80
C ASN A 8 3.52 -26.99 -11.04
N GLN A 9 2.76 -27.18 -9.95
CA GLN A 9 1.33 -26.91 -10.01
C GLN A 9 1.15 -25.42 -10.34
N PRO A 10 0.25 -25.05 -11.27
CA PRO A 10 -0.19 -23.68 -11.35
C PRO A 10 -0.80 -23.36 -9.98
N GLN A 11 -0.13 -22.49 -9.21
CA GLN A 11 -0.68 -21.89 -8.01
C GLN A 11 -2.12 -21.49 -8.34
N GLY A 12 -3.08 -21.90 -7.49
CA GLY A 12 -4.51 -21.75 -7.76
C GLY A 12 -4.87 -20.35 -8.24
N GLU A 13 -5.98 -20.22 -8.95
CA GLU A 13 -6.59 -18.94 -9.37
C GLU A 13 -7.05 -18.12 -8.16
N GLY A 14 -6.15 -17.82 -7.22
CA GLY A 14 -6.42 -16.93 -6.11
C GLY A 14 -6.78 -15.57 -6.67
N LYS A 15 -7.81 -14.94 -6.11
CA LYS A 15 -8.22 -13.61 -6.56
C LYS A 15 -7.20 -12.58 -6.07
N TRP A 16 -6.50 -11.98 -7.01
CA TRP A 16 -5.51 -10.92 -6.75
C TRP A 16 -6.13 -9.54 -6.88
N ALA A 17 -5.69 -8.62 -6.03
CA ALA A 17 -6.04 -7.20 -6.06
C ALA A 17 -4.79 -6.31 -6.04
N ILE A 18 -4.96 -5.01 -6.29
CA ILE A 18 -3.88 -4.03 -6.23
C ILE A 18 -4.09 -3.13 -5.01
N ALA A 19 -3.14 -3.16 -4.06
CA ALA A 19 -3.12 -2.26 -2.92
C ALA A 19 -2.29 -1.01 -3.23
N ASN A 20 -2.96 0.11 -3.48
CA ASN A 20 -2.32 1.41 -3.68
C ASN A 20 -2.12 2.08 -2.32
N VAL A 21 -0.88 2.14 -1.86
CA VAL A 21 -0.50 2.73 -0.57
C VAL A 21 0.14 4.09 -0.83
N PHE A 22 -0.60 5.16 -0.55
CA PHE A 22 -0.07 6.52 -0.60
C PHE A 22 0.42 6.93 0.79
N ALA A 23 1.74 7.07 0.95
CA ALA A 23 2.36 7.42 2.21
C ALA A 23 3.02 8.80 2.12
N SER A 24 2.47 9.76 2.85
CA SER A 24 3.05 11.09 3.04
C SER A 24 3.51 11.28 4.49
N PHE A 25 4.15 12.42 4.80
CA PHE A 25 4.49 12.77 6.18
C PHE A 25 3.32 13.26 7.02
N ASN A 26 2.16 13.53 6.39
CA ASN A 26 0.99 14.05 7.10
C ASN A 26 -0.08 12.97 7.27
N ASN A 27 -0.19 12.03 6.34
CA ASN A 27 -1.18 10.95 6.38
C ASN A 27 -0.74 9.75 5.52
N THR A 28 -1.27 8.57 5.84
CA THR A 28 -1.16 7.34 5.04
C THR A 28 -2.55 6.95 4.55
N LEU A 29 -2.67 6.70 3.25
CA LEU A 29 -3.92 6.32 2.59
C LEU A 29 -3.71 4.96 1.92
N ILE A 30 -4.71 4.09 2.04
CA ILE A 30 -4.75 2.82 1.32
C ILE A 30 -6.01 2.77 0.47
N THR A 31 -5.85 2.40 -0.79
CA THR A 31 -6.96 2.18 -1.71
C THR A 31 -6.69 0.91 -2.47
N VAL A 32 -7.54 -0.08 -2.23
CA VAL A 32 -7.42 -1.40 -2.84
C VAL A 32 -8.41 -1.50 -3.97
N THR A 33 -7.91 -1.86 -5.13
CA THR A 33 -8.66 -1.96 -6.37
C THR A 33 -8.57 -3.36 -6.95
N ASP A 34 -9.43 -3.64 -7.92
CA ASP A 34 -9.24 -4.77 -8.81
C ASP A 34 -7.93 -4.66 -9.62
N VAL A 35 -7.61 -5.69 -10.40
CA VAL A 35 -6.38 -5.75 -11.21
C VAL A 35 -6.36 -4.68 -12.30
N THR A 36 -7.52 -4.27 -12.82
CA THR A 36 -7.57 -3.19 -13.82
C THR A 36 -7.34 -1.81 -13.19
N GLY A 37 -7.66 -1.68 -11.90
CA GLY A 37 -7.58 -0.41 -11.16
C GLY A 37 -8.80 0.48 -11.33
N ALA A 38 -9.86 -0.01 -11.98
CA ALA A 38 -11.07 0.76 -12.26
C ALA A 38 -12.09 0.68 -11.12
N GLU A 39 -12.17 -0.46 -10.43
CA GLU A 39 -13.12 -0.70 -9.34
C GLU A 39 -12.40 -0.65 -7.98
N THR A 40 -12.96 0.12 -7.04
CA THR A 40 -12.43 0.21 -5.68
C THR A 40 -13.16 -0.78 -4.77
N LEU A 41 -12.40 -1.71 -4.19
CA LEU A 41 -12.93 -2.73 -3.27
C LEU A 41 -13.03 -2.18 -1.85
N VAL A 42 -11.93 -1.59 -1.37
CA VAL A 42 -11.80 -1.05 0.00
C VAL A 42 -10.92 0.18 -0.02
N LYS A 43 -11.23 1.17 0.82
CA LYS A 43 -10.37 2.33 1.05
C LYS A 43 -10.38 2.71 2.52
N SER A 44 -9.22 3.13 3.02
CA SER A 44 -9.09 3.63 4.38
C SER A 44 -7.95 4.64 4.48
N SER A 45 -7.91 5.38 5.59
CA SER A 45 -6.90 6.39 5.86
C SER A 45 -6.44 6.33 7.30
N GLY A 46 -5.22 6.82 7.59
CA GLY A 46 -4.73 6.96 8.95
C GLY A 46 -5.69 7.79 9.82
N GLY A 47 -6.21 8.89 9.28
CA GLY A 47 -7.19 9.76 9.94
C GLY A 47 -8.57 9.16 10.16
N SER A 48 -8.91 8.05 9.49
CA SER A 48 -10.14 7.29 9.79
C SER A 48 -10.00 6.45 11.06
N VAL A 49 -8.76 6.13 11.45
CA VAL A 49 -8.45 5.25 12.59
C VAL A 49 -8.05 6.03 13.83
N VAL A 50 -7.39 7.18 13.65
CA VAL A 50 -6.95 8.03 14.76
C VAL A 50 -7.75 9.32 14.85
N LYS A 51 -7.83 9.89 16.05
CA LYS A 51 -8.58 11.13 16.31
C LYS A 51 -7.74 12.40 16.18
N GLN A 52 -6.41 12.30 16.28
CA GLN A 52 -5.52 13.45 16.24
C GLN A 52 -4.81 13.55 14.89
N ASN A 53 -4.84 14.74 14.30
CA ASN A 53 -4.22 15.00 12.99
C ASN A 53 -2.71 14.70 12.96
N ARG A 54 -2.02 14.88 14.10
CA ARG A 54 -0.57 14.63 14.19
C ARG A 54 -0.21 13.14 14.06
N ASP A 55 -1.17 12.26 14.34
CA ASP A 55 -0.96 10.82 14.41
C ASP A 55 -1.34 10.11 13.10
N GLU A 56 -1.92 10.82 12.12
CA GLU A 56 -2.42 10.25 10.87
C GLU A 56 -1.32 9.61 10.01
N ALA A 57 -0.11 10.16 10.04
CA ALA A 57 1.06 9.58 9.35
C ALA A 57 1.74 8.46 10.15
N SER A 58 1.34 8.24 11.41
CA SER A 58 2.09 7.37 12.31
C SER A 58 2.09 5.92 11.80
N PRO A 59 3.18 5.15 12.04
CA PRO A 59 3.22 3.72 11.76
C PRO A 59 2.10 2.96 12.48
N TYR A 60 1.70 3.42 13.66
CA TYR A 60 0.60 2.84 14.44
C TYR A 60 -0.74 2.95 13.71
N ALA A 61 -1.08 4.16 13.24
CA ALA A 61 -2.29 4.38 12.45
C ALA A 61 -2.29 3.53 11.17
N ALA A 62 -1.13 3.43 10.50
CA ALA A 62 -0.96 2.65 9.30
C ALA A 62 -1.16 1.13 9.50
N MET A 63 -0.75 0.58 10.65
CA MET A 63 -0.96 -0.83 10.98
C MET A 63 -2.43 -1.13 11.22
N GLN A 64 -3.11 -0.36 12.08
CA GLN A 64 -4.52 -0.58 12.37
C GLN A 64 -5.42 -0.38 11.14
N MET A 65 -5.09 0.62 10.31
CA MET A 65 -5.75 0.83 9.01
C MET A 65 -5.59 -0.39 8.09
N ALA A 66 -4.40 -0.98 8.03
CA ALA A 66 -4.13 -2.13 7.17
C ALA A 66 -4.81 -3.42 7.66
N GLU A 67 -4.92 -3.62 8.98
CA GLU A 67 -5.64 -4.75 9.58
C GLU A 67 -7.12 -4.73 9.17
N GLY A 68 -7.82 -3.61 9.37
CA GLY A 68 -9.23 -3.50 8.97
C GLY A 68 -9.45 -3.68 7.47
N VAL A 69 -8.54 -3.15 6.63
CA VAL A 69 -8.62 -3.35 5.18
C VAL A 69 -8.38 -4.80 4.77
N ALA A 70 -7.47 -5.51 5.46
CA ALA A 70 -7.23 -6.92 5.18
C ALA A 70 -8.44 -7.79 5.55
N GLU A 71 -9.08 -7.52 6.68
CA GLU A 71 -10.33 -8.21 7.08
C GLU A 71 -11.43 -8.05 6.02
N ASP A 72 -11.64 -6.82 5.54
CA ASP A 72 -12.64 -6.53 4.50
C ASP A 72 -12.32 -7.25 3.17
N LEU A 73 -11.04 -7.35 2.81
CA LEU A 73 -10.62 -8.04 1.57
C LEU A 73 -10.77 -9.55 1.65
N LEU A 74 -10.41 -10.14 2.79
CA LEU A 74 -10.60 -11.57 3.04
C LEU A 74 -12.09 -11.93 3.02
N ALA A 75 -12.96 -11.07 3.57
CA ALA A 75 -14.41 -11.24 3.50
C ALA A 75 -14.95 -11.18 2.05
N GLN A 76 -14.29 -10.44 1.15
CA GLN A 76 -14.60 -10.38 -0.28
C GLN A 76 -13.98 -11.53 -1.09
N GLY A 77 -13.20 -12.41 -0.46
CA GLY A 77 -12.55 -13.55 -1.11
C GLY A 77 -11.31 -13.18 -1.93
N ILE A 78 -10.63 -12.08 -1.58
CA ILE A 78 -9.32 -11.72 -2.13
C ILE A 78 -8.25 -12.45 -1.33
N GLU A 79 -7.38 -13.19 -2.01
CA GLU A 79 -6.34 -14.03 -1.39
C GLU A 79 -4.98 -13.30 -1.34
N GLY A 80 -4.70 -12.49 -2.37
CA GLY A 80 -3.41 -11.83 -2.53
C GLY A 80 -3.51 -10.39 -3.02
N VAL A 81 -2.51 -9.59 -2.69
CA VAL A 81 -2.39 -8.20 -3.14
C VAL A 81 -1.03 -7.90 -3.75
N HIS A 82 -1.05 -7.17 -4.86
CA HIS A 82 0.12 -6.48 -5.39
C HIS A 82 0.19 -5.09 -4.79
N VAL A 83 1.32 -4.74 -4.16
CA VAL A 83 1.46 -3.48 -3.45
C VAL A 83 2.14 -2.45 -4.33
N ARG A 84 1.49 -1.29 -4.47
CA ARG A 84 2.05 -0.12 -5.15
C ARG A 84 2.21 0.99 -4.12
N VAL A 85 3.45 1.27 -3.74
CA VAL A 85 3.79 2.33 -2.78
C VAL A 85 3.98 3.64 -3.53
N ARG A 86 3.35 4.70 -3.05
CA ARG A 86 3.44 6.04 -3.64
C ARG A 86 3.73 7.09 -2.57
N GLY A 87 4.83 7.81 -2.73
CA GLY A 87 5.07 9.08 -2.04
C GLY A 87 4.38 10.27 -2.74
N PRO A 88 4.42 11.48 -2.16
CA PRO A 88 3.89 12.69 -2.79
C PRO A 88 4.44 12.94 -4.20
N GLY A 89 5.76 12.80 -4.37
CA GLY A 89 6.46 12.92 -5.65
C GLY A 89 6.36 14.30 -6.31
N GLY A 90 6.67 14.37 -7.61
CA GLY A 90 6.70 15.63 -8.35
C GLY A 90 7.75 16.60 -7.77
N ASN A 91 7.30 17.81 -7.42
CA ASN A 91 8.16 18.82 -6.78
C ASN A 91 8.14 18.74 -5.25
N ALA A 92 7.39 17.80 -4.69
CA ALA A 92 7.35 17.53 -3.26
C ALA A 92 8.34 16.41 -2.91
N GLN A 93 8.20 15.85 -1.70
CA GLN A 93 9.07 14.76 -1.26
C GLN A 93 8.87 13.51 -2.11
N LYS A 94 9.98 12.93 -2.58
CA LYS A 94 10.01 11.65 -3.32
C LYS A 94 10.12 10.43 -2.40
N SER A 95 10.63 10.60 -1.18
CA SER A 95 10.61 9.54 -0.18
C SER A 95 9.18 9.24 0.27
N PRO A 96 8.77 7.97 0.34
CA PRO A 96 7.52 7.60 0.99
C PRO A 96 7.55 7.95 2.48
N GLY A 97 6.37 8.23 3.03
CA GLY A 97 6.18 8.55 4.44
C GLY A 97 6.35 7.33 5.37
N PRO A 98 6.38 7.59 6.69
CA PRO A 98 6.66 6.56 7.71
C PRO A 98 5.66 5.39 7.74
N GLY A 99 4.42 5.59 7.26
CA GLY A 99 3.41 4.55 7.21
C GLY A 99 3.61 3.47 6.13
N ALA A 100 4.43 3.70 5.09
CA ALA A 100 4.54 2.79 3.95
C ALA A 100 4.95 1.36 4.33
N GLN A 101 6.08 1.22 5.04
CA GLN A 101 6.59 -0.10 5.45
C GLN A 101 5.71 -0.75 6.52
N ALA A 102 5.07 0.06 7.37
CA ALA A 102 4.17 -0.43 8.40
C ALA A 102 2.92 -1.08 7.79
N THR A 103 2.31 -0.45 6.78
CA THR A 103 1.17 -1.01 6.04
C THR A 103 1.52 -2.33 5.36
N ILE A 104 2.64 -2.42 4.65
CA ILE A 104 3.05 -3.68 3.97
C ILE A 104 3.19 -4.82 4.97
N ARG A 105 3.85 -4.56 6.10
CA ARG A 105 4.05 -5.57 7.15
C ARG A 105 2.73 -5.99 7.79
N ALA A 106 1.80 -5.05 8.00
CA ALA A 106 0.50 -5.33 8.58
C ALA A 106 -0.39 -6.16 7.63
N LEU A 107 -0.42 -5.84 6.33
CA LEU A 107 -1.14 -6.65 5.34
C LEU A 107 -0.63 -8.10 5.30
N ALA A 108 0.70 -8.28 5.34
CA ALA A 108 1.30 -9.62 5.38
C ALA A 108 0.94 -10.38 6.67
N ARG A 109 0.90 -9.70 7.82
CA ARG A 109 0.51 -10.30 9.11
C ARG A 109 -0.96 -10.66 9.19
N ALA A 110 -1.82 -9.90 8.50
CA ALA A 110 -3.26 -10.12 8.47
C ALA A 110 -3.68 -11.28 7.56
N GLY A 111 -2.72 -11.95 6.89
CA GLY A 111 -2.97 -13.18 6.13
C GLY A 111 -3.19 -12.99 4.63
N LEU A 112 -2.95 -11.79 4.10
CA LEU A 112 -2.94 -11.58 2.65
C LEU A 112 -1.59 -11.99 2.05
N GLU A 113 -1.62 -12.70 0.94
CA GLU A 113 -0.40 -13.00 0.18
C GLU A 113 0.14 -11.73 -0.48
N ILE A 114 1.39 -11.37 -0.16
CA ILE A 114 2.06 -10.23 -0.77
C ILE A 114 2.74 -10.68 -2.05
N GLY A 115 2.27 -10.16 -3.18
CA GLY A 115 2.89 -10.39 -4.47
C GLY A 115 3.99 -9.37 -4.76
N ARG A 116 3.90 -8.70 -5.91
CA ARG A 116 4.87 -7.68 -6.31
C ARG A 116 4.75 -6.43 -5.44
N ILE A 117 5.89 -5.86 -5.07
CA ILE A 117 5.99 -4.58 -4.39
C ILE A 117 6.70 -3.61 -5.34
N GLU A 118 6.01 -2.54 -5.71
CA GLU A 118 6.51 -1.53 -6.64
C GLU A 118 6.47 -0.13 -6.01
N ASP A 119 7.53 0.66 -6.18
CA ASP A 119 7.49 2.10 -5.91
C ASP A 119 7.01 2.82 -7.17
N VAL A 120 5.82 3.42 -7.07
CA VAL A 120 5.16 4.17 -8.15
C VAL A 120 5.12 5.67 -7.85
N THR A 121 6.06 6.16 -7.03
CA THR A 121 6.20 7.59 -6.77
C THR A 121 6.50 8.34 -8.07
N PRO A 122 5.72 9.37 -8.43
CA PRO A 122 5.91 10.07 -9.70
C PRO A 122 7.22 10.88 -9.68
N ILE A 123 8.16 10.51 -10.55
CA ILE A 123 9.44 11.21 -10.76
C ILE A 123 9.34 11.98 -12.09
N PRO A 124 9.33 13.33 -12.06
CA PRO A 124 9.26 14.11 -13.29
C PRO A 124 10.61 14.13 -14.03
N HIS A 125 10.57 14.06 -15.37
CA HIS A 125 11.75 14.25 -16.22
C HIS A 125 12.26 15.70 -16.19
N ASP A 126 11.32 16.65 -16.11
CA ASP A 126 11.55 18.05 -15.76
C ASP A 126 10.45 18.50 -14.78
N GLY A 127 10.84 19.17 -13.71
CA GLY A 127 9.97 19.49 -12.58
C GLY A 127 9.61 20.97 -12.53
N THR A 128 8.41 21.31 -12.04
CA THR A 128 8.09 22.72 -11.77
C THR A 128 8.75 23.16 -10.45
N ARG A 129 8.76 24.47 -10.18
CA ARG A 129 9.45 25.03 -9.02
C ARG A 129 8.90 24.43 -7.71
N ALA A 130 9.79 23.89 -6.88
CA ALA A 130 9.42 23.39 -5.55
C ALA A 130 8.86 24.51 -4.65
N PRO A 131 7.90 24.19 -3.77
CA PRO A 131 7.34 25.17 -2.84
C PRO A 131 8.43 25.76 -1.95
N LYS A 132 8.25 27.03 -1.57
CA LYS A 132 9.23 27.77 -0.76
C LYS A 132 9.43 27.05 0.58
N LYS A 133 10.68 26.72 0.90
CA LYS A 133 11.03 26.19 2.21
C LYS A 133 10.65 27.21 3.29
N ASN A 134 10.01 26.75 4.37
CA ASN A 134 9.77 27.60 5.53
C ASN A 134 11.12 28.16 6.01
N ARG A 135 11.21 29.48 6.14
CA ARG A 135 12.37 30.13 6.74
C ARG A 135 12.31 29.84 8.23
N LEU A 136 13.37 29.25 8.76
CA LEU A 136 13.54 29.00 10.19
C LEU A 136 13.62 30.32 10.95
#